data_AF-A0A2H1VQV8-F1
#
_entry.id   AF-A0A2H1VQV8-F1
#
_cell.length_a   1.000
_cell.length_b   1.000
_cell.length_c   1.000
_cell.angle_alpha   90.00
_cell.angle_beta   90.00
_cell.angle_gamma   90.00
#
_symmetry.space_group_name_H-M   'P 1'
#
loop_
_entity.id
_entity.type
_entity.pdbx_description
1 polymer ?
#
loop_
_entity_poly.entity_id
_entity_poly.type
_entity_poly.pdbx_seq_one_letter_code
_entity_poly.pdbx_strand_id
1 'polypeptide(L)'
;LFQAKRRFEAAGREFMQATLALSKKMRPRAIWGYYGFPYCFNMASNNMKETCADKVNQENDRISWLWQESTALYPSVYSSASLSTRQLAALIRGRVKEAARTVRGGAPILPYFWYRYRDSGFLNKTDLYVALNTFYKSNASGFIIWGSSNDVNTVDKCNKLREYVTSVLGPAIAKYTKQNMRQGDDPEVILGANSNPNNSTTFDPEFNWIPPENYTQTIEEIVDKELKEEKEVGHKNVTESILVDMILNNIADSCGEGCDSASKDIPTDVKEDADVKEMKEDGATNESQVVVVVTEDPFKKNSSVVAVTGEFVQVNLITRS
;
A
#
# COMPACT_ATOMS: atom_id res chain seq x y z
N LEU A 1 -9.06 -19.35 -26.43
CA LEU A 1 -8.06 -18.92 -25.42
C LEU A 1 -7.42 -17.57 -25.75
N PHE A 2 -6.80 -17.38 -26.93
CA PHE A 2 -6.16 -16.10 -27.31
C PHE A 2 -7.09 -14.87 -27.21
N GLN A 3 -8.29 -14.96 -27.79
CA GLN A 3 -9.24 -13.83 -27.78
C GLN A 3 -9.73 -13.48 -26.37
N ALA A 4 -9.93 -14.49 -25.51
CA ALA A 4 -10.33 -14.27 -24.13
C ALA A 4 -9.23 -13.53 -23.34
N LYS A 5 -7.97 -14.00 -23.46
CA LYS A 5 -6.82 -13.35 -22.83
C LYS A 5 -6.70 -11.89 -23.26
N ARG A 6 -6.72 -11.63 -24.58
CA ARG A 6 -6.59 -10.27 -25.14
C ARG A 6 -7.66 -9.33 -24.61
N ARG A 7 -8.93 -9.76 -24.62
CA ARG A 7 -10.06 -8.93 -24.13
C ARG A 7 -9.96 -8.67 -22.63
N PHE A 8 -9.61 -9.69 -21.85
CA PHE A 8 -9.46 -9.56 -20.40
C PHE A 8 -8.32 -8.60 -20.04
N GLU A 9 -7.13 -8.76 -20.64
CA GLU A 9 -5.98 -7.90 -20.38
C GLU A 9 -6.23 -6.44 -20.82
N ALA A 10 -6.90 -6.23 -21.96
CA ALA A 10 -7.25 -4.90 -22.44
C ALA A 10 -8.23 -4.19 -21.49
N ALA A 11 -9.35 -4.83 -21.16
CA ALA A 11 -10.35 -4.27 -20.26
C ALA A 11 -9.80 -4.08 -18.83
N GLY A 12 -8.98 -5.03 -18.35
CA GLY A 12 -8.33 -4.94 -17.06
C GLY A 12 -7.37 -3.74 -16.97
N ARG A 13 -6.57 -3.51 -18.02
CA ARG A 13 -5.71 -2.32 -18.10
C ARG A 13 -6.54 -1.04 -18.09
N GLU A 14 -7.53 -0.94 -18.95
CA GLU A 14 -8.37 0.24 -19.10
C GLU A 14 -9.04 0.61 -17.77
N PHE A 15 -9.67 -0.36 -17.12
CA PHE A 15 -10.33 -0.16 -15.84
C PHE A 15 -9.36 0.28 -14.75
N MET A 16 -8.23 -0.42 -14.59
CA MET A 16 -7.26 -0.11 -13.53
C MET A 16 -6.57 1.25 -13.76
N GLN A 17 -6.20 1.55 -15.00
CA GLN A 17 -5.55 2.81 -15.34
C GLN A 17 -6.49 4.00 -15.19
N ALA A 18 -7.73 3.90 -15.70
CA ALA A 18 -8.73 4.96 -15.59
C ALA A 18 -9.11 5.23 -14.13
N THR A 19 -9.19 4.18 -13.31
CA THR A 19 -9.44 4.32 -11.86
C THR A 19 -8.34 5.13 -11.19
N LEU A 20 -7.06 4.77 -11.37
CA LEU A 20 -5.95 5.54 -10.78
C LEU A 20 -5.90 6.99 -11.30
N ALA A 21 -6.11 7.19 -12.60
CA ALA A 21 -6.11 8.53 -13.19
C ALA A 21 -7.21 9.40 -12.57
N LEU A 22 -8.43 8.85 -12.43
CA LEU A 22 -9.55 9.53 -11.79
C LEU A 22 -9.27 9.81 -10.30
N SER A 23 -8.76 8.83 -9.56
CA SER A 23 -8.38 8.99 -8.14
C SER A 23 -7.37 10.13 -7.95
N LYS A 24 -6.34 10.20 -8.79
CA LYS A 24 -5.37 11.31 -8.78
C LYS A 24 -6.01 12.65 -9.12
N LYS A 25 -6.90 12.69 -10.13
CA LYS A 25 -7.63 13.93 -10.49
C LYS A 25 -8.52 14.42 -9.33
N MET A 26 -9.19 13.51 -8.64
CA MET A 26 -10.08 13.84 -7.52
C MET A 26 -9.33 14.21 -6.24
N ARG A 27 -8.14 13.65 -6.01
CA ARG A 27 -7.28 13.93 -4.85
C ARG A 27 -5.82 14.01 -5.30
N PRO A 28 -5.38 15.16 -5.85
CA PRO A 28 -4.05 15.31 -6.44
C PRO A 28 -2.90 15.34 -5.43
N ARG A 29 -3.19 15.58 -4.15
CA ARG A 29 -2.19 15.59 -3.06
C ARG A 29 -2.02 14.22 -2.37
N ALA A 30 -2.85 13.25 -2.73
CA ALA A 30 -2.74 11.90 -2.21
C ALA A 30 -1.74 11.07 -3.01
N ILE A 31 -1.13 10.09 -2.34
CA ILE A 31 -0.32 9.07 -3.01
C ILE A 31 -1.17 7.82 -3.29
N TRP A 32 -1.29 7.51 -4.57
CA TRP A 32 -2.16 6.49 -5.13
C TRP A 32 -1.39 5.30 -5.69
N GLY A 33 -1.97 4.12 -5.54
CA GLY A 33 -1.45 2.87 -6.04
C GLY A 33 -2.35 1.72 -5.59
N TYR A 34 -2.19 0.56 -6.23
CA TYR A 34 -2.96 -0.63 -5.86
C TYR A 34 -2.24 -1.46 -4.81
N TYR A 35 -3.01 -1.91 -3.82
CA TYR A 35 -2.59 -2.93 -2.86
C TYR A 35 -2.06 -4.17 -3.57
N GLY A 36 -1.00 -4.76 -3.03
CA GLY A 36 -0.42 -6.02 -3.48
C GLY A 36 0.59 -5.85 -4.61
N PHE A 37 0.55 -4.75 -5.36
CA PHE A 37 1.41 -4.55 -6.52
C PHE A 37 2.75 -3.85 -6.18
N PRO A 38 3.86 -4.25 -6.84
CA PRO A 38 3.95 -5.39 -7.76
C PRO A 38 3.95 -6.74 -7.03
N TYR A 39 3.45 -7.76 -7.72
CA TYR A 39 3.55 -9.14 -7.24
C TYR A 39 4.94 -9.72 -7.50
N CYS A 40 5.30 -10.72 -6.69
CA CYS A 40 6.57 -11.45 -6.80
C CYS A 40 6.40 -12.97 -6.70
N PHE A 41 5.42 -13.46 -5.92
CA PHE A 41 5.19 -14.89 -5.69
C PHE A 41 6.43 -15.67 -5.22
N ASN A 42 7.31 -15.01 -4.46
CA ASN A 42 8.41 -15.63 -3.74
C ASN A 42 7.92 -16.25 -2.42
N MET A 43 8.69 -17.22 -1.89
CA MET A 43 8.34 -17.98 -0.69
C MET A 43 6.93 -18.61 -0.75
N ALA A 44 6.49 -18.95 -1.97
CA ALA A 44 5.28 -19.74 -2.22
C ALA A 44 5.61 -21.23 -2.17
N SER A 45 4.59 -22.08 -2.01
CA SER A 45 4.75 -23.54 -1.97
C SER A 45 5.49 -24.10 -3.19
N ASN A 46 5.27 -23.50 -4.37
CA ASN A 46 5.92 -23.86 -5.64
C ASN A 46 7.17 -23.01 -5.95
N ASN A 47 7.53 -22.03 -5.11
CA ASN A 47 8.70 -21.18 -5.31
C ASN A 47 9.28 -20.72 -3.95
N MET A 48 9.98 -21.63 -3.27
CA MET A 48 10.64 -21.38 -1.97
C MET A 48 11.99 -20.66 -2.13
N LYS A 49 12.05 -19.66 -3.03
CA LYS A 49 13.23 -18.84 -3.31
C LYS A 49 12.98 -17.39 -2.91
N GLU A 50 14.05 -16.64 -2.69
CA GLU A 50 13.98 -15.20 -2.44
C GLU A 50 13.54 -14.42 -3.69
N THR A 51 14.01 -14.87 -4.86
CA THR A 51 13.65 -14.29 -6.16
C THR A 51 12.18 -14.53 -6.48
N CYS A 52 11.59 -13.60 -7.24
CA CYS A 52 10.24 -13.77 -7.77
C CYS A 52 10.12 -15.01 -8.65
N ALA A 53 8.89 -15.52 -8.76
CA ALA A 53 8.62 -16.70 -9.58
C ALA A 53 8.93 -16.42 -11.05
N ASP A 54 9.17 -17.48 -11.81
CA ASP A 54 9.50 -17.39 -13.22
C ASP A 54 8.43 -16.60 -13.98
N LYS A 55 8.88 -15.76 -14.93
CA LYS A 55 8.06 -14.84 -15.76
C LYS A 55 7.45 -13.65 -15.04
N VAL A 56 7.33 -13.64 -13.72
CA VAL A 56 6.69 -12.54 -12.97
C VAL A 56 7.37 -11.20 -13.24
N ASN A 57 8.71 -11.16 -13.28
CA ASN A 57 9.42 -9.92 -13.61
C ASN A 57 9.06 -9.42 -15.03
N GLN A 58 8.97 -10.32 -16.02
CA GLN A 58 8.60 -9.98 -17.40
C GLN A 58 7.13 -9.54 -17.51
N GLU A 59 6.25 -10.13 -16.72
CA GLU A 59 4.84 -9.72 -16.64
C GLU A 59 4.70 -8.34 -15.99
N ASN A 60 5.44 -8.08 -14.91
CA ASN A 60 5.54 -6.76 -14.30
C ASN A 60 6.11 -5.71 -15.28
N ASP A 61 7.03 -6.10 -16.17
CA ASP A 61 7.55 -5.20 -17.22
C ASP A 61 6.48 -4.83 -18.25
N ARG A 62 5.61 -5.78 -18.62
CA ARG A 62 4.53 -5.56 -19.59
C ARG A 62 3.42 -4.66 -19.05
N ILE A 63 3.28 -4.54 -17.73
CA ILE A 63 2.31 -3.64 -17.10
C ILE A 63 2.97 -2.34 -16.61
N SER A 64 4.02 -1.88 -17.29
CA SER A 64 4.70 -0.61 -16.94
C SER A 64 3.78 0.60 -16.89
N TRP A 65 2.68 0.57 -17.63
CA TRP A 65 1.61 1.58 -17.59
C TRP A 65 1.04 1.77 -16.18
N LEU A 66 0.98 0.70 -15.37
CA LEU A 66 0.47 0.77 -14.00
C LEU A 66 1.45 1.51 -13.08
N TRP A 67 2.75 1.29 -13.24
CA TRP A 67 3.80 1.94 -12.46
C TRP A 67 3.92 3.42 -12.81
N GLN A 68 3.71 3.77 -14.08
CA GLN A 68 3.68 5.15 -14.55
C GLN A 68 2.46 5.91 -14.03
N GLU A 69 1.30 5.23 -13.91
CA GLU A 69 0.09 5.84 -13.39
C GLU A 69 0.11 5.98 -11.85
N SER A 70 0.83 5.09 -11.15
CA SER A 70 0.94 5.07 -9.70
C SER A 70 1.88 6.15 -9.17
N THR A 71 1.58 6.68 -7.98
CA THR A 71 2.48 7.59 -7.23
C THR A 71 3.06 6.95 -5.98
N ALA A 72 2.80 5.66 -5.74
CA ALA A 72 3.40 4.81 -4.71
C ALA A 72 3.21 3.33 -5.07
N LEU A 73 4.07 2.44 -4.54
CA LEU A 73 3.92 0.99 -4.68
C LEU A 73 3.64 0.33 -3.34
N TYR A 74 2.72 -0.63 -3.32
CA TYR A 74 2.17 -1.23 -2.10
C TYR A 74 2.26 -2.76 -2.09
N PRO A 75 3.46 -3.36 -2.22
CA PRO A 75 3.60 -4.81 -2.24
C PRO A 75 3.15 -5.41 -0.90
N SER A 76 2.31 -6.44 -0.93
CA SER A 76 1.96 -7.17 0.29
C SER A 76 3.14 -8.04 0.73
N VAL A 77 3.47 -8.04 2.02
CA VAL A 77 4.55 -8.86 2.62
C VAL A 77 4.03 -9.71 3.78
N TYR A 78 2.75 -10.09 3.74
CA TYR A 78 2.15 -10.93 4.76
C TYR A 78 2.84 -12.30 4.83
N SER A 79 3.12 -12.75 6.05
CA SER A 79 3.82 -14.01 6.32
C SER A 79 2.87 -15.14 6.72
N SER A 80 3.36 -16.37 6.64
CA SER A 80 2.77 -17.58 7.21
C SER A 80 3.63 -18.09 8.36
N ALA A 81 3.01 -18.70 9.36
CA ALA A 81 3.71 -19.32 10.50
C ALA A 81 4.54 -20.55 10.08
N SER A 82 4.30 -21.09 8.88
CA SER A 82 5.11 -22.18 8.31
C SER A 82 6.48 -21.72 7.79
N LEU A 83 6.69 -20.41 7.59
CA LEU A 83 7.97 -19.87 7.15
C LEU A 83 8.91 -19.71 8.34
N SER A 84 10.15 -20.16 8.19
CA SER A 84 11.21 -19.81 9.12
C SER A 84 11.49 -18.30 9.10
N THR A 85 12.08 -17.78 10.18
CA THR A 85 12.53 -16.39 10.28
C THR A 85 13.42 -15.96 9.09
N ARG A 86 14.29 -16.85 8.60
CA ARG A 86 15.14 -16.59 7.42
C ARG A 86 14.30 -16.45 6.14
N GLN A 87 13.29 -17.30 5.98
CA GLN A 87 12.37 -17.26 4.84
C GLN A 87 11.46 -16.04 4.89
N LEU A 88 11.00 -15.60 6.08
CA LEU A 88 10.30 -14.32 6.24
C LEU A 88 11.16 -13.15 5.75
N ALA A 89 12.41 -13.07 6.16
CA ALA A 89 13.31 -12.01 5.70
C ALA A 89 13.50 -12.04 4.17
N ALA A 90 13.63 -13.23 3.60
CA ALA A 90 13.76 -13.42 2.16
C ALA A 90 12.45 -13.09 1.40
N LEU A 91 11.27 -13.40 1.97
CA LEU A 91 9.97 -13.00 1.45
C LEU A 91 9.93 -11.47 1.28
N ILE A 92 10.24 -10.74 2.35
CA ILE A 92 10.22 -9.28 2.37
C ILE A 92 11.24 -8.72 1.38
N ARG A 93 12.51 -9.16 1.43
CA ARG A 93 13.57 -8.66 0.54
C ARG A 93 13.21 -8.84 -0.93
N GLY A 94 12.73 -10.02 -1.32
CA GLY A 94 12.38 -10.29 -2.72
C GLY A 94 11.25 -9.39 -3.22
N ARG A 95 10.20 -9.18 -2.41
CA ARG A 95 9.06 -8.33 -2.78
C ARG A 95 9.43 -6.85 -2.85
N VAL A 96 10.20 -6.36 -1.89
CA VAL A 96 10.69 -4.97 -1.91
C VAL A 96 11.68 -4.75 -3.04
N LYS A 97 12.54 -5.72 -3.33
CA LYS A 97 13.47 -5.65 -4.46
C LYS A 97 12.74 -5.57 -5.80
N GLU A 98 11.64 -6.32 -5.96
CA GLU A 98 10.85 -6.22 -7.19
C GLU A 98 10.11 -4.89 -7.29
N ALA A 99 9.55 -4.36 -6.21
CA ALA A 99 9.00 -3.01 -6.17
C ALA A 99 10.04 -1.95 -6.55
N ALA A 100 11.26 -2.06 -6.01
CA ALA A 100 12.36 -1.16 -6.35
C ALA A 100 12.79 -1.27 -7.81
N ARG A 101 12.62 -2.42 -8.45
CA ARG A 101 12.93 -2.61 -9.87
C ARG A 101 11.89 -1.97 -10.79
N THR A 102 10.62 -1.98 -10.41
CA THR A 102 9.52 -1.49 -11.26
C THR A 102 9.14 -0.03 -11.02
N VAL A 103 9.54 0.54 -9.87
CA VAL A 103 9.23 1.91 -9.46
C VAL A 103 9.60 2.94 -10.52
N ARG A 104 8.76 3.98 -10.65
CA ARG A 104 8.95 5.10 -11.58
C ARG A 104 8.88 6.42 -10.83
N GLY A 105 9.62 7.42 -11.30
CA GLY A 105 9.57 8.79 -10.75
C GLY A 105 9.97 8.92 -9.28
N GLY A 106 10.73 7.96 -8.73
CA GLY A 106 11.10 7.96 -7.30
C GLY A 106 9.93 7.72 -6.35
N ALA A 107 8.81 7.15 -6.83
CA ALA A 107 7.63 6.90 -6.00
C ALA A 107 7.98 6.05 -4.76
N PRO A 108 7.41 6.37 -3.57
CA PRO A 108 7.71 5.63 -2.37
C PRO A 108 7.21 4.18 -2.45
N ILE A 109 7.97 3.27 -1.82
CA ILE A 109 7.61 1.87 -1.68
C ILE A 109 7.17 1.65 -0.23
N LEU A 110 5.91 1.31 -0.04
CA LEU A 110 5.27 1.16 1.27
C LEU A 110 4.65 -0.25 1.37
N PRO A 111 5.45 -1.27 1.74
CA PRO A 111 4.95 -2.63 1.83
C PRO A 111 3.84 -2.76 2.86
N TYR A 112 2.80 -3.52 2.52
CA TYR A 112 1.72 -3.87 3.44
C TYR A 112 2.18 -4.99 4.36
N PHE A 113 2.27 -4.67 5.64
CA PHE A 113 2.70 -5.54 6.72
C PHE A 113 1.52 -5.84 7.65
N TRP A 114 1.32 -7.12 7.97
CA TRP A 114 0.31 -7.54 8.94
C TRP A 114 1.01 -7.95 10.24
N TYR A 115 0.48 -7.52 11.38
CA TYR A 115 1.04 -7.83 12.70
C TYR A 115 0.83 -9.28 13.15
N ARG A 116 0.15 -10.09 12.34
CA ARG A 116 -0.10 -11.54 12.55
C ARG A 116 0.27 -12.36 11.33
N TYR A 117 0.49 -13.66 11.52
CA TYR A 117 0.61 -14.59 10.40
C TYR A 117 -0.75 -14.80 9.75
N ARG A 118 -0.77 -14.97 8.43
CA ARG A 118 -1.99 -15.19 7.65
C ARG A 118 -2.79 -16.41 8.11
N ASP A 119 -2.09 -17.41 8.63
CA ASP A 119 -2.60 -18.72 9.03
C ASP A 119 -2.48 -18.98 10.54
N SER A 120 -2.11 -17.96 11.34
CA SER A 120 -1.90 -18.13 12.79
C SER A 120 -2.11 -16.81 13.57
N GLY A 121 -1.67 -16.78 14.83
CA GLY A 121 -1.77 -15.62 15.72
C GLY A 121 -0.78 -14.49 15.40
N PHE A 122 -0.57 -13.60 16.36
CA PHE A 122 0.38 -12.48 16.25
C PHE A 122 1.80 -12.96 15.90
N LEU A 123 2.57 -12.13 15.19
CA LEU A 123 3.99 -12.42 14.98
C LEU A 123 4.70 -12.59 16.32
N ASN A 124 5.56 -13.60 16.42
CA ASN A 124 6.42 -13.68 17.58
C ASN A 124 7.47 -12.54 17.55
N LYS A 125 8.09 -12.25 18.71
CA LYS A 125 9.07 -11.17 18.85
C LYS A 125 10.21 -11.28 17.82
N THR A 126 10.74 -12.49 17.62
CA THR A 126 11.88 -12.73 16.72
C THR A 126 11.53 -12.38 15.28
N ASP A 127 10.42 -12.89 14.77
CA ASP A 127 9.97 -12.65 13.41
C ASP A 127 9.59 -11.20 13.18
N LEU A 128 8.95 -10.54 14.16
CA LEU A 128 8.67 -9.11 14.10
C LEU A 128 9.97 -8.29 13.99
N TYR A 129 10.96 -8.56 14.84
CA TYR A 129 12.24 -7.84 14.79
C TYR A 129 12.96 -8.06 13.47
N VAL A 130 12.94 -9.28 12.93
CA VAL A 130 13.54 -9.57 11.64
C VAL A 130 12.79 -8.88 10.51
N ALA A 131 11.46 -8.84 10.53
CA ALA A 131 10.67 -8.11 9.55
C ALA A 131 11.02 -6.61 9.56
N LEU A 132 11.00 -5.97 10.73
CA LEU A 132 11.32 -4.55 10.89
C LEU A 132 12.75 -4.22 10.47
N ASN A 133 13.73 -5.02 10.89
CA ASN A 133 15.12 -4.85 10.45
C ASN A 133 15.28 -5.06 8.93
N THR A 134 14.47 -5.95 8.34
CA THR A 134 14.50 -6.16 6.89
C THR A 134 13.93 -4.96 6.15
N PHE A 135 12.84 -4.35 6.62
CA PHE A 135 12.34 -3.09 6.05
C PHE A 135 13.39 -1.99 6.14
N TYR A 136 13.98 -1.80 7.32
CA TYR A 136 14.99 -0.76 7.57
C TYR A 136 16.22 -0.88 6.66
N LYS A 137 16.65 -2.10 6.33
CA LYS A 137 17.80 -2.36 5.45
C LYS A 137 17.44 -2.46 3.95
N SER A 138 16.18 -2.23 3.59
CA SER A 138 15.69 -2.37 2.22
C SER A 138 15.46 -1.01 1.56
N ASN A 139 15.04 -1.02 0.28
CA ASN A 139 14.62 0.16 -0.47
C ASN A 139 13.19 0.63 -0.13
N ALA A 140 12.57 0.10 0.93
CA ALA A 140 11.26 0.58 1.37
C ALA A 140 11.38 2.00 1.95
N SER A 141 10.42 2.87 1.62
CA SER A 141 10.32 4.23 2.18
C SER A 141 9.69 4.25 3.57
N GLY A 142 9.06 3.14 3.94
CA GLY A 142 8.30 2.90 5.17
C GLY A 142 7.55 1.58 5.04
N PHE A 143 6.55 1.35 5.87
CA PHE A 143 5.62 0.22 5.73
C PHE A 143 4.27 0.60 6.31
N ILE A 144 3.23 -0.09 5.86
CA ILE A 144 1.85 0.13 6.32
C ILE A 144 1.46 -1.05 7.20
N ILE A 145 1.01 -0.77 8.41
CA ILE A 145 0.46 -1.79 9.31
C ILE A 145 -1.01 -1.95 8.99
N TRP A 146 -1.40 -3.13 8.52
CA TRP A 146 -2.79 -3.47 8.24
C TRP A 146 -3.35 -4.41 9.32
N GLY A 147 -4.67 -4.39 9.50
CA GLY A 147 -5.42 -5.30 10.36
C GLY A 147 -6.79 -5.63 9.77
N SER A 148 -7.29 -6.85 9.99
CA SER A 148 -8.64 -7.22 9.55
C SER A 148 -9.68 -6.74 10.58
N SER A 149 -10.86 -6.32 10.13
CA SER A 149 -12.01 -6.09 11.03
C SER A 149 -12.32 -7.32 11.88
N ASN A 150 -12.09 -8.53 11.35
CA ASN A 150 -12.25 -9.79 12.07
C ASN A 150 -11.24 -9.96 13.22
N ASP A 151 -10.14 -9.21 13.23
CA ASP A 151 -9.13 -9.22 14.29
C ASP A 151 -9.52 -8.35 15.49
N VAL A 152 -10.57 -7.54 15.36
CA VAL A 152 -11.02 -6.57 16.38
C VAL A 152 -12.54 -6.57 16.58
N ASN A 153 -13.23 -7.64 16.13
CA ASN A 153 -14.69 -7.73 16.21
C ASN A 153 -15.25 -8.22 17.56
N THR A 154 -14.42 -8.33 18.60
CA THR A 154 -14.85 -8.63 19.98
C THR A 154 -13.96 -7.90 20.98
N VAL A 155 -14.52 -7.61 22.16
CA VAL A 155 -13.79 -7.01 23.30
C VAL A 155 -12.51 -7.80 23.63
N ASP A 156 -12.60 -9.13 23.71
CA ASP A 156 -11.46 -10.00 24.01
C ASP A 156 -10.33 -9.85 22.96
N LYS A 157 -10.70 -9.79 21.68
CA LYS A 157 -9.72 -9.60 20.59
C LYS A 157 -9.08 -8.20 20.64
N CYS A 158 -9.87 -7.16 20.89
CA CYS A 158 -9.36 -5.80 21.08
C CYS A 158 -8.39 -5.72 22.26
N ASN A 159 -8.73 -6.36 23.39
CA ASN A 159 -7.87 -6.42 24.57
C ASN A 159 -6.56 -7.16 24.28
N LYS A 160 -6.61 -8.31 23.58
CA LYS A 160 -5.41 -9.04 23.14
C LYS A 160 -4.54 -8.25 22.18
N LEU A 161 -5.14 -7.55 21.23
CA LEU A 161 -4.39 -6.69 20.30
C LEU A 161 -3.76 -5.51 21.05
N ARG A 162 -4.49 -4.84 21.94
CA ARG A 162 -3.94 -3.78 22.80
C ARG A 162 -2.74 -4.28 23.58
N GLU A 163 -2.84 -5.43 24.23
CA GLU A 163 -1.73 -6.03 24.99
C GLU A 163 -0.52 -6.33 24.08
N TYR A 164 -0.74 -6.88 22.90
CA TYR A 164 0.33 -7.14 21.94
C TYR A 164 0.97 -5.84 21.43
N VAL A 165 0.16 -4.80 21.17
CA VAL A 165 0.65 -3.48 20.74
C VAL A 165 1.50 -2.84 21.82
N THR A 166 1.04 -2.83 23.07
CA THR A 166 1.76 -2.17 24.17
C THR A 166 3.03 -2.92 24.57
N SER A 167 3.01 -4.27 24.56
CA SER A 167 4.11 -5.09 25.08
C SER A 167 5.11 -5.57 24.02
N VAL A 168 4.71 -5.62 22.74
CA VAL A 168 5.53 -6.19 21.66
C VAL A 168 5.67 -5.25 20.47
N LEU A 169 4.57 -4.93 19.77
CA LEU A 169 4.63 -4.24 18.48
C LEU A 169 5.13 -2.81 18.61
N GLY A 170 4.54 -2.02 19.50
CA GLY A 170 4.89 -0.63 19.74
C GLY A 170 6.36 -0.45 20.13
N PRO A 171 6.87 -1.15 21.17
CA PRO A 171 8.28 -1.09 21.55
C PRO A 171 9.23 -1.53 20.43
N ALA A 172 8.84 -2.47 19.58
CA ALA A 172 9.67 -2.93 18.47
C ALA A 172 9.79 -1.88 17.36
N ILE A 173 8.68 -1.22 17.00
CA ILE A 173 8.64 -0.16 15.99
C ILE A 173 9.35 1.11 16.48
N ALA A 174 9.17 1.46 17.76
CA ALA A 174 9.75 2.67 18.35
C ALA A 174 11.29 2.75 18.22
N LYS A 175 11.96 1.61 18.06
CA LYS A 175 13.41 1.54 17.80
C LYS A 175 13.82 2.17 16.46
N TYR A 176 12.91 2.17 15.49
CA TYR A 176 13.16 2.63 14.12
C TYR A 176 12.54 4.01 13.82
N THR A 177 11.66 4.52 14.69
CA THR A 177 10.99 5.82 14.50
C THR A 177 11.55 6.93 15.39
N LYS A 178 12.22 6.62 16.49
CA LYS A 178 12.99 7.62 17.25
C LYS A 178 14.20 8.04 16.41
N GLN A 179 14.61 9.31 16.47
CA GLN A 179 15.81 9.87 15.81
C GLN A 179 17.15 9.27 16.32
N ASN A 180 17.18 7.98 16.67
CA ASN A 180 18.39 7.26 16.94
C ASN A 180 19.11 6.99 15.62
N MET A 181 19.93 7.97 15.26
CA MET A 181 21.24 7.86 14.65
C MET A 181 21.36 6.76 13.59
N ARG A 182 21.42 7.19 12.32
CA ARG A 182 22.26 6.51 11.33
C ARG A 182 23.64 6.36 11.97
N GLN A 183 24.05 5.13 12.30
CA GLN A 183 25.41 4.88 12.74
C GLN A 183 26.33 5.18 11.55
N GLY A 184 26.95 6.37 11.55
CA GLY A 184 27.89 6.79 10.51
C GLY A 184 28.08 8.29 10.29
N ASP A 185 27.22 9.16 10.83
CA ASP A 185 27.31 10.60 10.55
C ASP A 185 28.10 11.35 11.65
N ASP A 186 29.20 12.00 11.25
CA ASP A 186 30.10 12.81 12.08
C ASP A 186 29.39 14.07 12.61
N PRO A 187 29.40 14.37 13.93
CA PRO A 187 28.63 15.46 14.53
C PRO A 187 29.00 16.88 14.05
N GLU A 188 30.11 17.05 13.34
CA GLU A 188 30.64 18.38 13.00
C GLU A 188 30.11 18.96 11.68
N VAL A 189 29.36 18.19 10.88
CA VAL A 189 28.86 18.64 9.55
C VAL A 189 27.47 19.30 9.61
N ILE A 190 26.70 19.14 10.70
CA ILE A 190 25.29 19.60 10.78
C ILE A 190 25.11 21.02 11.33
N LEU A 191 26.15 21.65 11.88
CA LEU A 191 26.03 22.99 12.49
C LEU A 191 26.30 24.17 11.53
N GLY A 192 26.33 23.92 10.22
CA GLY A 192 26.69 24.92 9.21
C GLY A 192 25.55 25.56 8.40
N ALA A 193 24.28 25.25 8.65
CA ALA A 193 23.18 25.80 7.85
C ALA A 193 22.21 26.63 8.72
N ASN A 194 22.45 27.95 8.72
CA ASN A 194 21.53 28.97 9.21
C ASN A 194 20.11 28.74 8.68
N SER A 195 19.17 28.38 9.56
CA SER A 195 17.73 28.47 9.28
C SER A 195 17.09 29.50 10.22
N ASN A 196 16.60 30.57 9.60
CA ASN A 196 15.74 31.58 10.21
C ASN A 196 14.53 30.91 10.88
N PRO A 197 14.22 31.21 12.15
CA PRO A 197 13.07 30.66 12.85
C PRO A 197 11.83 31.47 12.49
N ASN A 198 11.35 31.34 11.26
CA ASN A 198 10.03 31.84 10.86
C ASN A 198 9.52 30.99 9.69
N ASN A 199 9.19 29.74 9.98
CA ASN A 199 8.17 29.04 9.24
C ASN A 199 7.38 28.18 10.22
N SER A 200 6.17 28.63 10.49
CA SER A 200 5.15 27.91 11.23
C SER A 200 4.90 26.57 10.54
N THR A 201 5.59 25.52 10.98
CA THR A 201 5.14 24.15 10.74
C THR A 201 3.81 24.03 11.46
N THR A 202 2.72 24.06 10.70
CA THR A 202 1.40 23.67 11.20
C THR A 202 1.48 22.19 11.57
N PHE A 203 1.78 21.95 12.84
CA PHE A 203 1.82 20.63 13.45
C PHE A 203 0.43 20.00 13.38
N ASP A 204 0.36 18.75 12.92
CA ASP A 204 -0.88 17.98 12.78
C ASP A 204 -1.45 17.64 14.17
N PRO A 205 -2.68 18.07 14.50
CA PRO A 205 -3.31 17.80 15.81
C PRO A 205 -3.64 16.32 16.03
N GLU A 206 -3.66 15.48 14.99
CA GLU A 206 -4.00 14.06 15.11
C GLU A 206 -2.84 13.21 15.67
N PHE A 207 -1.60 13.68 15.50
CA PHE A 207 -0.41 12.98 16.00
C PHE A 207 -0.26 13.02 17.54
N ASN A 208 -1.00 13.91 18.21
CA ASN A 208 -1.05 14.06 19.66
C ASN A 208 -2.50 13.97 20.16
N TRP A 209 -3.25 12.94 19.80
CA TRP A 209 -4.48 12.64 20.52
C TRP A 209 -4.13 12.29 21.98
N ILE A 210 -4.32 13.27 22.85
CA ILE A 210 -4.23 13.13 24.30
C ILE A 210 -5.68 12.93 24.76
N PRO A 211 -6.03 11.78 25.36
CA PRO A 211 -7.37 11.59 25.90
C PRO A 211 -7.67 12.74 26.89
N PRO A 212 -8.87 13.34 26.85
CA PRO A 212 -9.28 14.34 27.83
C PRO A 212 -9.07 13.82 29.27
N GLU A 213 -8.81 14.71 30.24
CA GLU A 213 -8.57 14.32 31.64
C GLU A 213 -9.71 13.46 32.25
N ASN A 214 -10.91 13.53 31.67
CA ASN A 214 -12.09 12.75 32.05
C ASN A 214 -12.46 11.65 31.03
N TYR A 215 -11.50 11.14 30.25
CA TYR A 215 -11.74 10.03 29.33
C TYR A 215 -11.90 8.72 30.10
N THR A 216 -13.14 8.35 30.41
CA THR A 216 -13.48 7.17 31.21
C THR A 216 -13.91 5.96 30.37
N GLN A 217 -13.93 6.08 29.04
CA GLN A 217 -14.45 5.03 28.17
C GLN A 217 -13.56 3.79 28.25
N THR A 218 -14.13 2.69 28.71
CA THR A 218 -13.43 1.40 28.67
C THR A 218 -13.50 0.81 27.26
N ILE A 219 -12.61 -0.13 26.94
CA ILE A 219 -12.65 -0.80 25.63
C ILE A 219 -13.99 -1.52 25.44
N GLU A 220 -14.53 -2.06 26.51
CA GLU A 220 -15.84 -2.70 26.55
C GLU A 220 -16.92 -1.72 26.07
N GLU A 221 -16.95 -0.50 26.61
CA GLU A 221 -17.94 0.52 26.23
C GLU A 221 -17.81 0.98 24.78
N ILE A 222 -16.58 1.14 24.28
CA ILE A 222 -16.31 1.56 22.90
C ILE A 222 -16.75 0.46 21.93
N VAL A 223 -16.31 -0.76 22.17
CA VAL A 223 -16.62 -1.91 21.30
C VAL A 223 -18.12 -2.21 21.32
N ASP A 224 -18.75 -2.19 22.49
CA ASP A 224 -20.20 -2.43 22.60
C ASP A 224 -21.02 -1.33 21.90
N LYS A 225 -20.52 -0.09 21.88
CA LYS A 225 -21.15 1.02 21.15
C LYS A 225 -21.03 0.83 19.64
N GLU A 226 -19.83 0.61 19.12
CA GLU A 226 -19.60 0.41 17.67
C GLU A 226 -20.38 -0.81 17.15
N LEU A 227 -20.38 -1.93 17.89
CA LEU A 227 -21.13 -3.14 17.52
C LEU A 227 -22.66 -2.95 17.58
N LYS A 228 -23.16 -2.00 18.37
CA LYS A 228 -24.59 -1.63 18.37
C LYS A 228 -24.93 -0.74 17.19
N GLU A 229 -24.09 0.24 16.89
CA GLU A 229 -24.26 1.12 15.73
C GLU A 229 -24.23 0.32 14.41
N GLU A 230 -23.36 -0.68 14.27
CA GLU A 230 -23.36 -1.60 13.11
C GLU A 230 -24.67 -2.39 12.95
N LYS A 231 -25.33 -2.76 14.05
CA LYS A 231 -26.60 -3.53 14.01
C LYS A 231 -27.82 -2.66 13.67
N GLU A 232 -27.77 -1.37 14.00
CA GLU A 232 -28.86 -0.42 13.74
C GLU A 232 -28.79 0.15 12.31
N VAL A 233 -27.61 0.18 11.69
CA VAL A 233 -27.42 0.57 10.29
C VAL A 233 -27.72 -0.64 9.38
N GLY A 234 -29.00 -0.88 9.10
CA GLY A 234 -29.43 -1.84 8.08
C GLY A 234 -28.79 -1.53 6.71
N HIS A 235 -28.16 -2.54 6.10
CA HIS A 235 -27.47 -2.48 4.80
C HIS A 235 -28.29 -1.75 3.71
N LYS A 236 -27.80 -0.60 3.22
CA LYS A 236 -28.38 0.13 2.08
C LYS A 236 -27.38 0.21 0.92
N ASN A 237 -27.50 -0.72 -0.04
CA ASN A 237 -26.69 -0.92 -1.25
C ASN A 237 -26.71 0.22 -2.30
N VAL A 238 -26.35 1.46 -1.96
CA VAL A 238 -26.53 2.62 -2.88
C VAL A 238 -25.21 3.25 -3.36
N THR A 239 -24.10 3.08 -2.64
CA THR A 239 -22.85 3.83 -2.89
C THR A 239 -21.89 3.19 -3.90
N GLU A 240 -21.87 1.87 -4.05
CA GLU A 240 -20.98 1.19 -5.02
C GLU A 240 -21.33 1.53 -6.48
N SER A 241 -22.62 1.74 -6.79
CA SER A 241 -23.07 2.12 -8.15
C SER A 241 -22.36 3.39 -8.60
N ILE A 242 -22.33 4.43 -7.76
CA ILE A 242 -21.87 5.75 -8.17
C ILE A 242 -20.38 5.75 -8.53
N LEU A 243 -19.52 5.09 -7.75
CA LEU A 243 -18.09 5.06 -8.04
C LEU A 243 -17.78 4.24 -9.29
N VAL A 244 -18.43 3.09 -9.44
CA VAL A 244 -18.31 2.26 -10.64
C VAL A 244 -18.83 3.01 -11.86
N ASP A 245 -19.97 3.68 -11.74
CA ASP A 245 -20.55 4.52 -12.79
C ASP A 245 -19.61 5.68 -13.14
N MET A 246 -18.97 6.33 -12.16
CA MET A 246 -17.97 7.37 -12.42
C MET A 246 -16.75 6.83 -13.16
N ILE A 247 -16.27 5.63 -12.81
CA ILE A 247 -15.14 4.99 -13.51
C ILE A 247 -15.55 4.62 -14.93
N LEU A 248 -16.71 3.98 -15.10
CA LEU A 248 -17.23 3.57 -16.41
C LEU A 248 -17.54 4.78 -17.30
N ASN A 249 -18.07 5.87 -16.75
CA ASN A 249 -18.29 7.10 -17.48
C ASN A 249 -16.97 7.77 -17.86
N ASN A 250 -15.98 7.81 -16.96
CA ASN A 250 -14.65 8.32 -17.30
C ASN A 250 -13.95 7.49 -18.39
N ILE A 251 -14.17 6.18 -18.40
CA ILE A 251 -13.74 5.28 -19.48
C ILE A 251 -14.49 5.63 -20.77
N ALA A 252 -15.82 5.73 -20.72
CA ALA A 252 -16.66 6.07 -21.88
C ALA A 252 -16.31 7.45 -22.48
N ASP A 253 -16.02 8.45 -21.64
CA ASP A 253 -15.62 9.80 -22.05
C ASP A 253 -14.21 9.82 -22.66
N SER A 254 -13.32 8.94 -22.20
CA SER A 254 -12.00 8.72 -22.80
C SER A 254 -12.11 7.99 -24.15
N CYS A 255 -13.23 7.32 -24.37
CA CYS A 255 -13.60 6.59 -25.58
C CYS A 255 -14.53 7.41 -26.46
N GLY A 256 -14.10 8.61 -26.88
CA GLY A 256 -14.82 9.39 -27.90
C GLY A 256 -14.96 8.59 -29.20
N GLU A 257 -16.20 8.41 -29.68
CA GLU A 257 -16.61 7.81 -30.98
C GLU A 257 -15.60 6.82 -31.60
N GLY A 258 -15.32 5.68 -30.95
CA GLY A 258 -14.29 4.77 -31.49
C GLY A 258 -14.25 3.33 -30.99
N CYS A 259 -15.03 2.93 -29.99
CA CYS A 259 -14.94 1.57 -29.44
C CYS A 259 -15.70 0.49 -30.23
N ASP A 260 -16.53 0.88 -31.20
CA ASP A 260 -17.32 -0.06 -32.03
C ASP A 260 -16.77 -0.27 -33.46
N SER A 261 -15.68 0.38 -33.86
CA SER A 261 -15.15 0.28 -35.24
C SER A 261 -13.87 -0.55 -35.40
N ALA A 262 -13.23 -1.03 -34.32
CA ALA A 262 -12.03 -1.86 -34.41
C ALA A 262 -12.27 -3.34 -34.79
N SER A 263 -13.29 -3.60 -35.63
CA SER A 263 -13.58 -4.92 -36.22
C SER A 263 -13.52 -4.93 -37.75
N LYS A 264 -13.26 -3.82 -38.44
CA LYS A 264 -13.13 -3.84 -39.90
C LYS A 264 -11.96 -3.00 -40.36
N ASP A 265 -11.07 -3.71 -41.06
CA ASP A 265 -10.01 -3.23 -41.93
C ASP A 265 -8.79 -2.59 -41.25
N ILE A 266 -7.63 -3.24 -41.39
CA ILE A 266 -6.38 -2.66 -41.98
C ILE A 266 -5.20 -3.65 -41.79
N PRO A 267 -4.22 -3.67 -42.72
CA PRO A 267 -3.75 -4.89 -43.39
C PRO A 267 -2.45 -5.50 -42.85
N THR A 268 -2.19 -6.70 -43.39
CA THR A 268 -0.97 -7.51 -43.31
C THR A 268 0.26 -6.83 -43.93
N ASP A 269 1.41 -7.09 -43.30
CA ASP A 269 2.81 -6.89 -43.74
C ASP A 269 3.45 -5.49 -43.58
N VAL A 270 4.51 -5.37 -42.76
CA VAL A 270 5.95 -5.49 -43.15
C VAL A 270 6.89 -5.13 -41.97
N LYS A 271 7.85 -6.04 -41.74
CA LYS A 271 9.23 -6.06 -41.19
C LYS A 271 9.96 -4.85 -40.55
N GLU A 272 10.72 -5.23 -39.50
CA GLU A 272 12.13 -4.98 -39.08
C GLU A 272 12.82 -3.60 -39.14
N ASP A 273 13.46 -3.32 -37.99
CA ASP A 273 14.82 -2.78 -37.74
C ASP A 273 15.05 -1.34 -37.26
N ALA A 274 16.04 -1.30 -36.33
CA ALA A 274 16.97 -0.23 -35.92
C ALA A 274 16.61 0.72 -34.76
N ASP A 275 17.04 0.31 -33.55
CA ASP A 275 18.18 0.83 -32.76
C ASP A 275 18.31 2.35 -32.40
N VAL A 276 19.00 2.58 -31.26
CA VAL A 276 19.79 3.77 -30.84
C VAL A 276 19.29 4.66 -29.65
N LYS A 277 20.01 4.45 -28.52
CA LYS A 277 20.69 5.39 -27.57
C LYS A 277 20.17 5.73 -26.16
N GLU A 278 21.11 5.52 -25.23
CA GLU A 278 21.24 5.97 -23.84
C GLU A 278 21.24 7.50 -23.65
N MET A 279 20.77 7.94 -22.47
CA MET A 279 21.37 9.06 -21.73
C MET A 279 21.37 8.76 -20.22
N LYS A 280 22.53 8.99 -19.59
CA LYS A 280 22.78 9.09 -18.15
C LYS A 280 22.32 10.46 -17.64
N GLU A 281 21.87 10.57 -16.38
CA GLU A 281 22.57 11.37 -15.35
C GLU A 281 21.94 11.26 -13.95
N ASP A 282 22.78 11.61 -12.98
CA ASP A 282 22.70 11.44 -11.54
C ASP A 282 21.76 12.43 -10.83
N GLY A 283 21.38 12.09 -9.59
CA GLY A 283 20.74 13.03 -8.67
C GLY A 283 20.15 12.37 -7.43
N ALA A 284 21.00 12.16 -6.42
CA ALA A 284 20.59 11.65 -5.12
C ALA A 284 19.84 12.73 -4.31
N THR A 285 18.62 12.41 -3.86
CA THR A 285 17.90 13.21 -2.87
C THR A 285 17.58 12.36 -1.63
N ASN A 286 18.06 12.85 -0.48
CA ASN A 286 17.79 12.28 0.85
C ASN A 286 16.31 12.50 1.21
N GLU A 287 15.50 11.44 1.15
CA GLU A 287 14.16 11.44 1.74
C GLU A 287 14.17 10.77 3.12
N SER A 288 13.76 11.52 4.13
CA SER A 288 13.48 11.05 5.48
C SER A 288 12.33 10.04 5.45
N GLN A 289 12.59 8.80 5.89
CA GLN A 289 11.59 7.72 5.97
C GLN A 289 10.56 8.02 7.05
N VAL A 290 9.29 8.13 6.65
CA VAL A 290 8.13 8.31 7.55
C VAL A 290 7.42 6.98 7.68
N VAL A 291 7.27 6.49 8.92
CA VAL A 291 6.43 5.33 9.20
C VAL A 291 4.98 5.80 9.20
N VAL A 292 4.22 5.43 8.17
CA VAL A 292 2.79 5.74 8.04
C VAL A 292 2.01 4.62 8.71
N VAL A 293 1.48 4.91 9.90
CA VAL A 293 0.46 4.05 10.52
C VAL A 293 -0.87 4.46 9.92
N VAL A 294 -1.43 3.62 9.04
CA VAL A 294 -2.78 3.83 8.52
C VAL A 294 -3.74 3.20 9.52
N THR A 295 -4.28 4.00 10.43
CA THR A 295 -5.54 3.68 11.10
C THR A 295 -6.65 4.28 10.26
N GLU A 296 -7.55 3.45 9.75
CA GLU A 296 -8.74 3.92 9.05
C GLU A 296 -9.64 4.73 10.00
N ASP A 297 -9.84 6.03 9.72
CA ASP A 297 -11.13 6.71 9.85
C ASP A 297 -11.17 7.99 8.98
N PRO A 298 -11.64 7.94 7.72
CA PRO A 298 -11.84 9.14 6.91
C PRO A 298 -13.28 9.69 6.93
N PHE A 299 -14.22 9.18 7.75
CA PHE A 299 -15.63 9.56 7.64
C PHE A 299 -16.37 9.76 8.97
N LYS A 300 -15.84 10.59 9.87
CA LYS A 300 -16.70 11.30 10.83
C LYS A 300 -17.36 12.53 10.22
N LYS A 301 -18.42 12.29 9.44
CA LYS A 301 -19.76 12.90 9.53
C LYS A 301 -20.53 12.68 8.23
N ASN A 302 -21.66 12.00 8.36
CA ASN A 302 -22.70 11.78 7.36
C ASN A 302 -22.22 11.33 5.99
N SER A 303 -22.05 10.02 5.80
CA SER A 303 -22.56 9.30 4.62
C SER A 303 -22.44 7.80 4.83
N SER A 304 -23.52 7.09 4.49
CA SER A 304 -23.78 5.67 4.65
C SER A 304 -22.72 4.75 4.01
N VAL A 305 -22.25 3.77 4.78
CA VAL A 305 -21.24 2.76 4.43
C VAL A 305 -21.93 1.42 4.06
N VAL A 306 -21.41 0.73 3.04
CA VAL A 306 -21.83 -0.63 2.63
C VAL A 306 -20.58 -1.49 2.43
N ALA A 307 -20.67 -2.77 2.82
CA ALA A 307 -19.68 -3.80 2.53
C ALA A 307 -20.26 -4.82 1.53
N VAL A 308 -19.49 -5.21 0.52
CA VAL A 308 -19.75 -6.41 -0.29
C VAL A 308 -18.47 -7.24 -0.42
N THR A 309 -18.64 -8.55 -0.25
CA THR A 309 -17.64 -9.59 -0.45
C THR A 309 -17.36 -9.81 -1.95
N GLY A 310 -16.21 -9.35 -2.41
CA GLY A 310 -15.61 -9.69 -3.70
C GLY A 310 -14.11 -9.49 -3.63
N GLU A 311 -13.31 -10.31 -4.30
CA GLU A 311 -11.88 -10.07 -4.48
C GLU A 311 -11.69 -8.80 -5.34
N PHE A 312 -11.82 -7.62 -4.74
CA PHE A 312 -11.60 -6.35 -5.40
C PHE A 312 -10.14 -5.92 -5.28
N VAL A 313 -9.65 -5.33 -6.37
CA VAL A 313 -8.33 -4.69 -6.42
C VAL A 313 -8.40 -3.42 -5.55
N GLN A 314 -7.90 -3.50 -4.32
CA GLN A 314 -7.96 -2.39 -3.37
C GLN A 314 -7.04 -1.24 -3.82
N VAL A 315 -7.63 -0.09 -4.20
CA VAL A 315 -6.91 1.16 -4.46
C VAL A 315 -6.68 1.85 -3.12
N ASN A 316 -5.43 2.13 -2.77
CA ASN A 316 -5.12 2.75 -1.49
C ASN A 316 -4.92 4.26 -1.63
N LEU A 317 -5.52 4.98 -0.68
CA LEU A 317 -5.33 6.39 -0.44
C LEU A 317 -4.40 6.54 0.76
N ILE A 318 -3.24 7.17 0.57
CA ILE A 318 -2.47 7.75 1.68
C ILE A 318 -2.32 9.24 1.40
N THR A 319 -2.77 10.07 2.32
CA THR A 319 -2.67 11.53 2.19
C THR A 319 -1.31 11.98 2.71
N ARG A 320 -0.53 12.70 1.89
CA ARG A 320 0.64 13.46 2.36
C ARG A 320 0.11 14.81 2.85
N SER A 321 0.27 15.13 4.14
CA SER A 321 -0.08 16.44 4.70
C SER A 321 0.87 17.53 4.24
#